data_AF-A0A6N4WWQ7-F1
#
_entry.id   AF-A0A6N4WWQ7-F1
#
_cell.length_a   1.000
_cell.length_b   1.000
_cell.length_c   1.000
_cell.angle_alpha   90.00
_cell.angle_beta   90.00
_cell.angle_gamma   90.00
#
_symmetry.space_group_name_H-M   'P 1'
#
loop_
_entity.id
_entity.type
_entity.pdbx_description
1 polymer ?
#
loop_
_entity_poly.entity_id
_entity_poly.type
_entity_poly.pdbx_seq_one_letter_code
_entity_poly.pdbx_strand_id
1 'polypeptide(L)'
;MIKIPKKTLTAALAISAFAASSLQAGIYSLDLAPTGNYLDSSATVVTTTVTIGTTGSFDITYKLGAISFNVIDNSDPLNPIDDPSNPFVRSIGTQYGVGSDRDISQHYTTLEGDDGEGISFYDLSIDNFVAGDSGLLLVDLTDLRFDSVSFNNVANNNDGVNISFTSFDDSGATNQNLNAGSTGGTPYTRDLTNIAGNATADALYLQVDSGQSNNRWAVTGLNVYVVPEPSSYALFAGLLGLSYVMVRRRS
;
A
#
# COMPACT_ATOMS: atom_id res chain seq x y z
N MET A 1 20.62 10.84 66.45
CA MET A 1 20.66 11.67 65.23
C MET A 1 21.22 10.82 64.10
N ILE A 2 20.36 10.29 63.22
CA ILE A 2 20.77 9.44 62.09
C ILE A 2 20.84 10.34 60.85
N LYS A 3 22.03 10.49 60.27
CA LYS A 3 22.24 11.23 59.01
C LYS A 3 22.01 10.28 57.83
N ILE A 4 20.95 10.50 57.07
CA ILE A 4 20.73 9.83 55.78
C ILE A 4 21.44 10.65 54.69
N PRO A 5 22.32 10.06 53.87
CA PRO A 5 22.98 10.80 52.79
C PRO A 5 21.99 11.13 51.67
N LYS A 6 21.80 12.44 51.45
CA LYS A 6 21.20 12.98 50.23
C LYS A 6 22.28 12.96 49.13
N LYS A 7 21.90 12.51 47.93
CA LYS A 7 22.54 12.75 46.61
C LYS A 7 23.07 11.48 45.91
N THR A 8 22.17 10.64 45.40
CA THR A 8 22.50 9.80 44.22
C THR A 8 21.30 9.20 43.46
N LEU A 9 20.06 9.67 43.66
CA LEU A 9 18.89 8.93 43.13
C LEU A 9 18.03 9.65 42.08
N THR A 10 18.43 10.80 41.53
CA THR A 10 17.51 11.64 40.75
C THR A 10 17.94 11.93 39.30
N ALA A 11 19.07 11.40 38.84
CA ALA A 11 19.51 11.59 37.44
C ALA A 11 19.20 10.39 36.54
N ALA A 12 19.09 9.17 37.09
CA ALA A 12 18.82 7.97 36.30
C ALA A 12 17.35 7.81 35.86
N LEU A 13 16.40 8.40 36.62
CA LEU A 13 14.96 8.24 36.36
C LEU A 13 14.42 9.11 35.21
N ALA A 14 15.17 10.13 34.77
CA ALA A 14 14.73 11.06 33.73
C ALA A 14 15.26 10.72 32.32
N ILE A 15 16.21 9.78 32.21
CA ILE A 15 16.79 9.35 30.92
C ILE A 15 16.15 8.04 30.44
N SER A 16 15.69 7.17 31.35
CA SER A 16 15.03 5.91 31.00
C SER A 16 13.59 6.06 30.45
N ALA A 17 12.97 7.24 30.56
CA ALA A 17 11.65 7.53 30.00
C ALA A 17 11.70 8.14 28.58
N PHE A 18 12.91 8.36 28.05
CA PHE A 18 13.14 8.80 26.67
C PHE A 18 13.89 7.71 25.89
N ALA A 19 13.45 6.46 25.99
CA ALA A 19 13.52 5.60 24.82
C ALA A 19 12.51 6.17 23.81
N ALA A 20 12.80 7.36 23.26
CA ALA A 20 12.18 7.83 22.05
C ALA A 20 12.51 6.73 21.04
N SER A 21 11.49 5.93 20.70
CA SER A 21 11.59 4.92 19.67
C SER A 21 12.14 5.62 18.43
N SER A 22 13.41 5.40 18.11
CA SER A 22 14.04 5.95 16.90
C SER A 22 13.62 5.15 15.67
N LEU A 23 12.39 4.65 15.67
CA LEU A 23 11.84 3.95 14.54
C LEU A 23 11.71 4.99 13.42
N GLN A 24 12.51 4.79 12.39
CA GLN A 24 12.49 5.61 11.18
C GLN A 24 11.27 5.21 10.36
N ALA A 25 10.71 6.16 9.62
CA ALA A 25 9.73 5.85 8.60
C ALA A 25 10.22 4.71 7.71
N GLY A 26 9.35 3.72 7.49
CA GLY A 26 9.65 2.48 6.81
C GLY A 26 8.92 2.38 5.49
N ILE A 27 9.57 1.74 4.52
CA ILE A 27 8.93 1.25 3.30
C ILE A 27 8.85 -0.28 3.42
N TYR A 28 7.64 -0.82 3.31
CA TYR A 28 7.37 -2.24 3.47
C TYR A 28 6.81 -2.81 2.17
N SER A 29 7.42 -3.90 1.68
CA SER A 29 6.87 -4.67 0.58
C SER A 29 5.66 -5.45 1.07
N LEU A 30 4.54 -5.29 0.40
CA LEU A 30 3.33 -6.05 0.68
C LEU A 30 3.43 -7.44 0.08
N ASP A 31 2.93 -8.42 0.82
CA ASP A 31 2.63 -9.75 0.31
C ASP A 31 1.53 -9.65 -0.75
N LEU A 32 1.65 -10.48 -1.78
CA LEU A 32 0.58 -10.71 -2.73
C LEU A 32 -0.27 -11.89 -2.25
N ALA A 33 -1.55 -11.87 -2.62
CA ALA A 33 -2.49 -12.93 -2.35
C ALA A 33 -1.96 -14.24 -2.94
N PRO A 34 -2.22 -15.38 -2.28
CA PRO A 34 -1.89 -16.69 -2.81
C PRO A 34 -2.38 -16.91 -4.24
N THR A 35 -1.90 -17.95 -4.92
CA THR A 35 -2.41 -18.26 -6.27
C THR A 35 -3.92 -18.58 -6.21
N GLY A 36 -4.72 -17.90 -7.02
CA GLY A 36 -6.18 -18.02 -7.00
C GLY A 36 -6.89 -16.95 -7.85
N ASN A 37 -8.22 -17.07 -7.93
CA ASN A 37 -9.10 -16.08 -8.55
C ASN A 37 -9.89 -15.38 -7.44
N TYR A 38 -9.88 -14.05 -7.43
CA TYR A 38 -10.44 -13.21 -6.39
C TYR A 38 -11.53 -12.32 -6.96
N LEU A 39 -12.77 -12.61 -6.59
CA LEU A 39 -13.94 -11.84 -7.04
C LEU A 39 -14.09 -10.60 -6.17
N ASP A 40 -14.41 -9.46 -6.78
CA ASP A 40 -14.67 -8.21 -6.05
C ASP A 40 -15.77 -8.37 -4.98
N SER A 41 -16.81 -9.15 -5.30
CA SER A 41 -17.92 -9.49 -4.39
C SER A 41 -17.52 -10.26 -3.12
N SER A 42 -16.30 -10.82 -3.07
CA SER A 42 -15.80 -11.61 -1.95
C SER A 42 -14.77 -10.89 -1.07
N ALA A 43 -14.39 -9.65 -1.43
CA ALA A 43 -13.44 -8.80 -0.70
C ALA A 43 -12.29 -9.59 -0.05
N THR A 44 -11.38 -10.12 -0.87
CA THR A 44 -10.24 -10.88 -0.35
C THR A 44 -9.30 -9.96 0.38
N VAL A 45 -9.13 -10.19 1.69
CA VAL A 45 -8.14 -9.48 2.51
C VAL A 45 -6.79 -10.17 2.36
N VAL A 46 -5.79 -9.39 1.95
CA VAL A 46 -4.39 -9.79 1.91
C VAL A 46 -3.68 -9.15 3.10
N THR A 47 -2.80 -9.89 3.75
CA THR A 47 -2.15 -9.49 4.99
C THR A 47 -0.65 -9.63 4.87
N THR A 48 0.09 -8.58 5.24
CA THR A 48 1.56 -8.57 5.35
C THR A 48 1.94 -8.29 6.79
N THR A 49 2.60 -9.23 7.46
CA THR A 49 3.05 -9.02 8.83
C THR A 49 4.40 -8.29 8.87
N VAL A 50 4.41 -7.13 9.50
CA VAL A 50 5.61 -6.33 9.76
C VAL A 50 6.06 -6.53 11.21
N THR A 51 7.36 -6.81 11.40
CA THR A 51 7.96 -6.89 12.74
C THR A 51 8.63 -5.56 13.09
N ILE A 52 8.40 -5.06 14.31
CA ILE A 52 9.00 -3.85 14.87
C ILE A 52 9.72 -4.18 16.18
N GLY A 53 11.01 -3.87 16.25
CA GLY A 53 11.84 -4.30 17.39
C GLY A 53 12.03 -5.82 17.41
N THR A 54 12.08 -6.42 18.60
CA THR A 54 12.27 -7.88 18.75
C THR A 54 10.99 -8.63 19.00
N THR A 55 9.97 -7.96 19.53
CA THR A 55 8.71 -8.58 19.97
C THR A 55 7.46 -7.86 19.49
N GLY A 56 7.60 -6.68 18.87
CA GLY A 56 6.47 -5.95 18.32
C GLY A 56 6.17 -6.35 16.88
N SER A 57 4.92 -6.20 16.48
CA SER A 57 4.47 -6.46 15.12
C SER A 57 3.19 -5.69 14.81
N PHE A 58 2.87 -5.59 13.53
CA PHE A 58 1.55 -5.22 13.06
C PHE A 58 1.33 -5.85 11.68
N ASP A 59 0.07 -5.94 11.29
CA ASP A 59 -0.31 -6.43 9.99
C ASP A 59 -0.72 -5.24 9.12
N ILE A 60 -0.19 -5.17 7.90
CA ILE A 60 -0.72 -4.27 6.87
C ILE A 60 -1.70 -5.09 6.04
N THR A 61 -2.94 -4.63 5.98
CA THR A 61 -4.01 -5.30 5.24
C THR A 61 -4.49 -4.46 4.07
N TYR A 62 -4.90 -5.11 2.99
CA TYR A 62 -5.59 -4.48 1.86
C TYR A 62 -6.54 -5.48 1.21
N LYS A 63 -7.47 -4.98 0.40
CA LYS A 63 -8.41 -5.76 -0.40
C LYS A 63 -8.11 -5.64 -1.88
N LEU A 64 -8.47 -6.68 -2.61
CA LEU A 64 -8.38 -6.75 -4.06
C LEU A 64 -9.74 -6.50 -4.71
N GLY A 65 -9.73 -5.71 -5.79
CA GLY A 65 -10.89 -5.49 -6.67
C GLY A 65 -10.45 -5.49 -8.13
N ALA A 66 -11.38 -5.76 -9.03
CA ALA A 66 -11.13 -5.77 -10.46
C ALA A 66 -12.33 -5.21 -11.24
N ILE A 67 -12.03 -4.60 -12.38
CA ILE A 67 -12.99 -4.26 -13.43
C ILE A 67 -12.53 -4.87 -14.75
N SER A 68 -13.49 -5.20 -15.59
CA SER A 68 -13.28 -5.52 -17.00
C SER A 68 -14.50 -4.98 -17.72
N PHE A 69 -14.28 -4.04 -18.62
CA PHE A 69 -15.28 -3.48 -19.50
C PHE A 69 -14.97 -4.00 -20.89
N ASN A 70 -15.68 -5.02 -21.35
CA ASN A 70 -15.56 -5.42 -22.75
C ASN A 70 -15.83 -4.17 -23.62
N VAL A 71 -14.78 -3.62 -24.26
CA VAL A 71 -14.95 -2.46 -25.13
C VAL A 71 -15.48 -3.01 -26.43
N ILE A 72 -16.78 -3.30 -26.44
CA ILE A 72 -17.64 -3.57 -27.57
C ILE A 72 -16.87 -4.19 -28.73
N ASP A 73 -16.90 -5.52 -28.84
CA ASP A 73 -16.73 -6.14 -30.15
C ASP A 73 -17.79 -5.56 -31.10
N ASN A 74 -17.42 -4.46 -31.77
CA ASN A 74 -18.26 -3.73 -32.72
C ASN A 74 -18.58 -4.58 -33.96
N SER A 75 -18.12 -5.84 -34.02
CA SER A 75 -18.51 -6.78 -35.06
C SER A 75 -19.97 -7.24 -34.95
N ASP A 76 -20.63 -7.06 -33.80
CA ASP A 76 -22.09 -7.26 -33.66
C ASP A 76 -22.82 -6.04 -33.06
N PRO A 77 -23.19 -5.05 -33.89
CA PRO A 77 -23.96 -3.88 -33.45
C PRO A 77 -25.39 -4.20 -32.98
N LEU A 78 -25.83 -5.46 -33.04
CA LEU A 78 -27.16 -5.90 -32.57
C LEU A 78 -27.12 -6.56 -31.19
N ASN A 79 -25.94 -6.75 -30.61
CA ASN A 79 -25.80 -7.38 -29.32
C ASN A 79 -24.81 -6.59 -28.43
N PRO A 80 -25.18 -5.37 -27.99
CA PRO A 80 -24.41 -4.62 -27.01
C PRO A 80 -24.59 -5.34 -25.67
N ILE A 81 -23.85 -6.43 -25.48
CA ILE A 81 -23.80 -7.06 -24.19
C ILE A 81 -22.76 -6.29 -23.37
N ASP A 82 -23.21 -5.16 -22.81
CA ASP A 82 -22.71 -4.58 -21.56
C ASP A 82 -22.95 -5.62 -20.44
N ASP A 83 -22.22 -6.73 -20.47
CA ASP A 83 -22.20 -7.71 -19.39
C ASP A 83 -20.87 -7.50 -18.68
N PRO A 84 -20.88 -6.84 -17.51
CA PRO A 84 -19.73 -6.76 -16.62
C PRO A 84 -19.50 -8.16 -16.07
N SER A 85 -19.04 -9.07 -16.93
CA SER A 85 -19.11 -10.50 -16.70
C SER A 85 -18.03 -10.87 -15.69
N ASN A 86 -18.48 -10.96 -14.42
CA ASN A 86 -17.76 -11.30 -13.19
C ASN A 86 -16.22 -11.12 -13.25
N PRO A 87 -15.72 -9.86 -13.30
CA PRO A 87 -14.28 -9.62 -13.30
C PRO A 87 -13.64 -10.13 -12.02
N PHE A 88 -12.42 -10.64 -12.14
CA PHE A 88 -11.66 -11.15 -11.01
C PHE A 88 -10.18 -10.79 -11.12
N VAL A 89 -9.55 -10.59 -9.97
CA VAL A 89 -8.09 -10.55 -9.88
C VAL A 89 -7.60 -11.99 -9.88
N ARG A 90 -6.68 -12.32 -10.79
CA ARG A 90 -5.99 -13.61 -10.74
C ARG A 90 -4.57 -13.41 -10.24
N SER A 91 -4.23 -14.12 -9.19
CA SER A 91 -2.86 -14.26 -8.71
C SER A 91 -2.26 -15.56 -9.24
N ILE A 92 -1.08 -15.49 -9.87
CA ILE A 92 -0.25 -16.67 -10.17
C ILE A 92 1.17 -16.41 -9.70
N GLY A 93 1.61 -17.18 -8.71
CA GLY A 93 2.93 -16.99 -8.10
C GLY A 93 3.05 -15.60 -7.48
N THR A 94 3.82 -14.72 -8.12
CA THR A 94 4.09 -13.34 -7.66
C THR A 94 3.55 -12.28 -8.62
N GLN A 95 2.48 -12.59 -9.37
CA GLN A 95 1.90 -11.70 -10.38
C GLN A 95 0.39 -11.63 -10.20
N TYR A 96 -0.16 -10.41 -10.30
CA TYR A 96 -1.57 -10.17 -10.52
C TYR A 96 -1.84 -9.80 -11.98
N GLY A 97 -2.85 -10.45 -12.53
CA GLY A 97 -3.57 -10.05 -13.74
C GLY A 97 -5.05 -9.84 -13.44
N VAL A 98 -5.79 -9.40 -14.45
CA VAL A 98 -7.25 -9.34 -14.42
C VAL A 98 -7.79 -10.38 -15.39
N GLY A 99 -8.96 -10.90 -15.08
CA GLY A 99 -9.65 -11.85 -15.92
C GLY A 99 -11.14 -11.66 -15.86
N SER A 100 -11.81 -12.12 -16.91
CA SER A 100 -13.27 -12.27 -16.96
C SER A 100 -13.64 -13.70 -17.36
N ASP A 101 -14.90 -14.07 -17.16
CA ASP A 101 -15.46 -15.33 -17.67
C ASP A 101 -15.64 -15.34 -19.21
N ARG A 102 -15.35 -14.24 -19.91
CA ARG A 102 -15.32 -14.13 -21.37
C ARG A 102 -13.92 -14.32 -21.96
N ASP A 103 -12.88 -13.93 -21.24
CA ASP A 103 -11.49 -14.19 -21.63
C ASP A 103 -11.03 -15.59 -21.18
N ILE A 104 -11.69 -16.65 -21.68
CA ILE A 104 -11.40 -18.04 -21.26
C ILE A 104 -10.11 -18.64 -21.81
N SER A 105 -9.39 -17.92 -22.68
CA SER A 105 -8.42 -18.56 -23.56
C SER A 105 -6.95 -18.32 -23.21
N GLN A 106 -6.50 -17.20 -22.60
CA GLN A 106 -5.04 -17.06 -22.35
C GLN A 106 -4.49 -15.92 -21.48
N HIS A 107 -5.28 -14.97 -20.97
CA HIS A 107 -4.69 -13.67 -20.61
C HIS A 107 -4.78 -13.25 -19.15
N TYR A 108 -5.28 -14.14 -18.30
CA TYR A 108 -5.46 -13.92 -16.86
C TYR A 108 -4.23 -13.60 -16.00
N THR A 109 -3.01 -13.63 -16.54
CA THR A 109 -1.79 -13.28 -15.79
C THR A 109 -1.36 -11.84 -16.00
N THR A 110 -2.04 -11.13 -16.89
CA THR A 110 -1.77 -9.75 -17.27
C THR A 110 -3.06 -8.94 -17.24
N LEU A 111 -2.93 -7.63 -17.32
CA LEU A 111 -3.99 -6.69 -17.65
C LEU A 111 -3.84 -6.36 -19.13
N GLU A 112 -4.93 -6.51 -19.88
CA GLU A 112 -5.00 -6.34 -21.31
C GLU A 112 -5.91 -5.17 -21.70
N GLY A 113 -5.49 -4.44 -22.74
CA GLY A 113 -6.10 -3.16 -23.07
C GLY A 113 -7.45 -3.25 -23.75
N ASP A 114 -7.79 -4.37 -24.38
CA ASP A 114 -9.01 -4.52 -25.17
C ASP A 114 -10.30 -4.51 -24.35
N ASP A 115 -10.23 -4.95 -23.10
CA ASP A 115 -11.40 -5.07 -22.23
C ASP A 115 -11.37 -4.10 -21.05
N GLY A 116 -10.71 -2.94 -21.22
CA GLY A 116 -10.77 -1.84 -20.23
C GLY A 116 -10.38 -2.27 -18.81
N GLU A 117 -9.50 -3.27 -18.72
CA GLU A 117 -9.23 -3.99 -17.49
C GLU A 117 -8.54 -3.11 -16.45
N GLY A 118 -8.90 -3.35 -15.20
CA GLY A 118 -8.33 -2.62 -14.08
C GLY A 118 -8.30 -3.45 -12.82
N ILE A 119 -7.28 -3.20 -12.01
CA ILE A 119 -7.09 -3.79 -10.69
C ILE A 119 -7.02 -2.69 -9.65
N SER A 120 -7.63 -2.93 -8.50
CA SER A 120 -7.56 -2.03 -7.36
C SER A 120 -7.05 -2.74 -6.11
N PHE A 121 -6.23 -2.03 -5.35
CA PHE A 121 -5.79 -2.37 -4.01
C PHE A 121 -6.40 -1.33 -3.07
N TYR A 122 -7.38 -1.71 -2.26
CA TYR A 122 -8.18 -0.74 -1.48
C TYR A 122 -8.33 -1.15 -0.03
N ASP A 123 -8.87 -0.26 0.80
CA ASP A 123 -9.03 -0.48 2.24
C ASP A 123 -7.68 -0.79 2.92
N LEU A 124 -6.63 -0.08 2.50
CA LEU A 124 -5.29 -0.20 3.07
C LEU A 124 -5.33 0.22 4.55
N SER A 125 -5.00 -0.70 5.44
CA SER A 125 -5.11 -0.45 6.88
C SER A 125 -4.05 -1.18 7.71
N ILE A 126 -3.98 -0.87 9.01
CA ILE A 126 -3.13 -1.55 9.98
C ILE A 126 -4.00 -2.32 10.96
N ASP A 127 -3.72 -3.61 11.11
CA ASP A 127 -4.39 -4.54 12.00
C ASP A 127 -3.40 -5.25 12.95
N ASN A 128 -3.94 -5.99 13.92
CA ASN A 128 -3.19 -6.89 14.81
C ASN A 128 -1.93 -6.27 15.45
N PHE A 129 -1.99 -4.97 15.79
CA PHE A 129 -0.86 -4.26 16.37
C PHE A 129 -0.48 -4.81 17.75
N VAL A 130 0.79 -5.20 17.87
CA VAL A 130 1.45 -5.61 19.10
C VAL A 130 2.64 -4.69 19.31
N ALA A 131 2.59 -3.82 20.31
CA ALA A 131 3.68 -2.90 20.60
C ALA A 131 5.01 -3.63 20.90
N GLY A 132 4.96 -4.75 21.61
CA GLY A 132 6.15 -5.46 22.09
C GLY A 132 7.06 -4.54 22.91
N ASP A 133 8.34 -4.51 22.53
CA ASP A 133 9.39 -3.66 23.09
C ASP A 133 9.61 -2.36 22.31
N SER A 134 8.80 -2.09 21.28
CA SER A 134 8.97 -0.90 20.42
C SER A 134 8.67 0.42 21.13
N GLY A 135 7.83 0.40 22.17
CA GLY A 135 7.33 1.60 22.83
C GLY A 135 6.28 2.38 22.03
N LEU A 136 5.83 1.86 20.88
CA LEU A 136 4.80 2.45 20.04
C LEU A 136 3.39 2.12 20.53
N LEU A 137 2.46 2.99 20.21
CA LEU A 137 1.02 2.78 20.24
C LEU A 137 0.49 2.63 18.80
N LEU A 138 -0.70 2.05 18.62
CA LEU A 138 -1.32 1.97 17.28
C LEU A 138 -1.50 3.36 16.66
N VAL A 139 -1.85 4.36 17.48
CA VAL A 139 -2.00 5.77 17.04
C VAL A 139 -0.68 6.39 16.55
N ASP A 140 0.46 5.78 16.86
CA ASP A 140 1.77 6.24 16.41
C ASP A 140 2.07 5.78 14.98
N LEU A 141 1.33 4.80 14.45
CA LEU A 141 1.47 4.33 13.08
C LEU A 141 0.57 5.18 12.17
N THR A 142 1.17 6.22 11.61
CA THR A 142 0.49 7.22 10.79
C THR A 142 1.01 7.21 9.35
N ASP A 143 0.34 7.96 8.48
CA ASP A 143 0.74 8.17 7.08
C ASP A 143 0.93 6.88 6.27
N LEU A 144 0.09 5.86 6.55
CA LEU A 144 0.00 4.66 5.72
C LEU A 144 -0.47 5.05 4.32
N ARG A 145 0.38 4.81 3.32
CA ARG A 145 0.08 5.10 1.91
C ARG A 145 0.89 4.23 0.97
N PHE A 146 0.49 4.14 -0.29
CA PHE A 146 1.30 3.47 -1.31
C PHE A 146 2.57 4.27 -1.63
N ASP A 147 3.72 3.60 -1.64
CA ASP A 147 5.01 4.19 -1.95
C ASP A 147 5.38 3.95 -3.41
N SER A 148 5.27 2.70 -3.85
CA SER A 148 5.63 2.30 -5.21
C SER A 148 4.86 1.05 -5.64
N VAL A 149 4.71 0.90 -6.95
CA VAL A 149 4.15 -0.28 -7.60
C VAL A 149 5.13 -0.82 -8.62
N SER A 150 5.28 -2.14 -8.67
CA SER A 150 6.13 -2.82 -9.63
C SER A 150 5.29 -3.56 -10.66
N PHE A 151 5.70 -3.41 -11.91
CA PHE A 151 5.11 -4.02 -13.07
C PHE A 151 6.07 -5.03 -13.70
N ASN A 152 5.52 -6.09 -14.28
CA ASN A 152 6.23 -7.07 -15.10
C ASN A 152 5.50 -7.25 -16.43
N ASN A 153 6.10 -8.00 -17.35
CA ASN A 153 5.63 -8.21 -18.71
C ASN A 153 5.47 -6.90 -19.51
N VAL A 154 6.02 -5.80 -19.00
CA VAL A 154 6.04 -4.49 -19.65
C VAL A 154 6.93 -4.50 -20.90
N ALA A 155 7.03 -3.34 -21.54
CA ALA A 155 7.88 -3.03 -22.68
C ALA A 155 7.28 -3.33 -24.07
N ASN A 156 6.00 -3.70 -24.16
CA ASN A 156 5.27 -3.71 -25.43
C ASN A 156 5.00 -2.27 -25.90
N ASN A 157 4.84 -2.07 -27.21
CA ASN A 157 4.77 -0.74 -27.82
C ASN A 157 3.67 0.15 -27.23
N ASN A 158 2.56 -0.46 -26.81
CA ASN A 158 1.38 0.22 -26.33
C ASN A 158 1.08 -0.10 -24.87
N ASP A 159 2.06 -0.62 -24.11
CA ASP A 159 1.83 -0.77 -22.67
C ASP A 159 1.69 0.60 -22.04
N GLY A 160 0.61 0.79 -21.31
CA GLY A 160 0.33 1.97 -20.53
C GLY A 160 -0.69 1.70 -19.45
N VAL A 161 -0.57 2.46 -18.37
CA VAL A 161 -1.41 2.35 -17.19
C VAL A 161 -1.88 3.73 -16.75
N ASN A 162 -3.18 3.86 -16.50
CA ASN A 162 -3.77 4.96 -15.77
C ASN A 162 -3.73 4.63 -14.27
N ILE A 163 -3.11 5.52 -13.50
CA ILE A 163 -2.91 5.38 -12.06
C ILE A 163 -3.78 6.42 -11.35
N SER A 164 -4.70 5.97 -10.50
CA SER A 164 -5.55 6.83 -9.67
C SER A 164 -5.59 6.32 -8.22
N PHE A 165 -5.93 7.22 -7.30
CA PHE A 165 -6.12 6.94 -5.88
C PHE A 165 -7.59 7.10 -5.44
N THR A 166 -8.51 7.38 -6.39
CA THR A 166 -9.91 7.64 -6.07
C THR A 166 -10.87 6.65 -6.72
N SER A 167 -10.64 6.30 -7.99
CA SER A 167 -11.49 5.36 -8.72
C SER A 167 -10.84 4.92 -10.03
N PHE A 168 -11.41 3.90 -10.66
CA PHE A 168 -11.23 3.68 -12.10
C PHE A 168 -11.81 4.85 -12.91
N ASP A 169 -11.36 5.00 -14.17
CA ASP A 169 -11.80 6.05 -15.10
C ASP A 169 -11.70 7.50 -14.57
N ASP A 170 -10.85 7.74 -13.58
CA ASP A 170 -10.65 9.06 -13.00
C ASP A 170 -9.99 10.00 -14.02
N SER A 171 -10.68 11.12 -14.33
CA SER A 171 -10.16 12.17 -15.20
C SER A 171 -8.85 12.82 -14.71
N GLY A 172 -8.55 12.69 -13.41
CA GLY A 172 -7.30 13.12 -12.79
C GLY A 172 -6.21 12.06 -12.75
N ALA A 173 -6.45 10.86 -13.30
CA ALA A 173 -5.49 9.77 -13.29
C ALA A 173 -4.17 10.17 -13.99
N THR A 174 -3.06 9.71 -13.42
CA THR A 174 -1.75 9.85 -14.03
C THR A 174 -1.52 8.70 -15.00
N ASN A 175 -1.37 9.04 -16.28
CA ASN A 175 -0.96 8.07 -17.30
C ASN A 175 0.55 7.81 -17.21
N GLN A 176 0.92 6.53 -17.21
CA GLN A 176 2.30 6.07 -17.29
C GLN A 176 2.46 5.14 -18.49
N ASN A 177 3.30 5.54 -19.44
CA ASN A 177 3.72 4.69 -20.54
C ASN A 177 4.70 3.61 -20.04
N LEU A 178 4.36 2.35 -20.28
CA LEU A 178 5.10 1.17 -19.84
C LEU A 178 5.93 0.52 -20.97
N ASN A 179 6.03 1.14 -22.14
CA ASN A 179 6.84 0.64 -23.25
C ASN A 179 8.36 0.64 -22.98
N ALA A 180 9.12 -0.10 -23.78
CA ALA A 180 10.55 -0.35 -23.56
C ALA A 180 11.38 0.94 -23.44
N GLY A 181 11.05 1.95 -24.26
CA GLY A 181 11.76 3.23 -24.26
C GLY A 181 11.50 4.07 -23.02
N SER A 182 10.35 3.89 -22.38
CA SER A 182 9.94 4.64 -21.19
C SER A 182 10.39 3.97 -19.89
N THR A 183 10.43 2.64 -19.86
CA THR A 183 10.70 1.85 -18.64
C THR A 183 12.12 1.31 -18.55
N GLY A 184 12.82 1.18 -19.68
CA GLY A 184 14.12 0.52 -19.75
C GLY A 184 14.04 -1.02 -19.69
N GLY A 185 12.83 -1.60 -19.72
CA GLY A 185 12.59 -3.04 -19.72
C GLY A 185 11.75 -3.53 -18.55
N THR A 186 11.83 -4.83 -18.28
CA THR A 186 11.07 -5.52 -17.23
C THR A 186 12.01 -6.14 -16.18
N PRO A 187 11.66 -6.11 -14.87
CA PRO A 187 10.53 -5.40 -14.25
C PRO A 187 10.73 -3.88 -14.23
N TYR A 188 9.63 -3.13 -14.10
CA TYR A 188 9.63 -1.67 -13.94
C TYR A 188 8.93 -1.26 -12.64
N THR A 189 9.56 -0.43 -11.83
CA THR A 189 8.96 0.11 -10.60
C THR A 189 8.63 1.58 -10.78
N ARG A 190 7.37 1.93 -10.52
CA ARG A 190 6.88 3.30 -10.51
C ARG A 190 6.82 3.82 -9.08
N ASP A 191 7.52 4.93 -8.84
CA ASP A 191 7.38 5.76 -7.64
C ASP A 191 6.01 6.47 -7.67
N LEU A 192 5.24 6.28 -6.60
CA LEU A 192 3.90 6.84 -6.42
C LEU A 192 3.90 8.09 -5.54
N THR A 193 4.99 8.39 -4.84
CA THR A 193 5.06 9.47 -3.82
C THR A 193 4.75 10.86 -4.37
N ASN A 194 5.00 11.07 -5.66
CA ASN A 194 4.80 12.34 -6.35
C ASN A 194 3.50 12.40 -7.18
N ILE A 195 2.66 11.37 -7.12
CA ILE A 195 1.37 11.36 -7.82
C ILE A 195 0.31 12.04 -6.95
N ALA A 196 -0.49 12.92 -7.56
CA ALA A 196 -1.56 13.63 -6.86
C ALA A 196 -2.57 12.65 -6.24
N GLY A 197 -3.03 12.95 -5.02
CA GLY A 197 -3.97 12.11 -4.28
C GLY A 197 -3.34 11.04 -3.39
N ASN A 198 -2.08 10.65 -3.61
CA ASN A 198 -1.45 9.54 -2.86
C ASN A 198 -1.26 9.81 -1.36
N ALA A 199 -1.03 11.06 -0.96
CA ALA A 199 -0.58 11.40 0.40
C ALA A 199 -1.48 10.87 1.53
N THR A 200 -2.76 10.65 1.26
CA THR A 200 -3.76 10.13 2.21
C THR A 200 -4.57 8.98 1.64
N ALA A 201 -4.07 8.34 0.58
CA ALA A 201 -4.83 7.32 -0.13
C ALA A 201 -4.73 5.96 0.54
N ASP A 202 -5.88 5.37 0.83
CA ASP A 202 -6.05 3.98 1.25
C ASP A 202 -6.37 3.04 0.07
N ALA A 203 -6.41 3.59 -1.14
CA ALA A 203 -6.71 2.85 -2.36
C ALA A 203 -5.80 3.24 -3.52
N LEU A 204 -5.43 2.26 -4.34
CA LEU A 204 -4.68 2.40 -5.59
C LEU A 204 -5.46 1.68 -6.70
N TYR A 205 -5.82 2.42 -7.74
CA TYR A 205 -6.52 1.93 -8.92
C TYR A 205 -5.55 1.99 -10.10
N LEU A 206 -5.35 0.85 -10.76
CA LEU A 206 -4.53 0.71 -11.96
C LEU A 206 -5.43 0.19 -13.07
N GLN A 207 -5.50 0.92 -14.17
CA GLN A 207 -6.31 0.55 -15.32
C GLN A 207 -5.46 0.64 -16.57
N VAL A 208 -5.68 -0.24 -17.54
CA VAL A 208 -5.07 -0.10 -18.86
C VAL A 208 -5.37 1.26 -19.46
N ASP A 209 -4.38 1.89 -20.07
CA ASP A 209 -4.52 3.29 -20.50
C ASP A 209 -5.32 3.51 -21.78
N SER A 210 -5.48 2.45 -22.56
CA SER A 210 -6.12 2.49 -23.86
C SER A 210 -6.74 1.13 -24.19
N GLY A 211 -7.87 1.21 -24.89
CA GLY A 211 -8.65 0.10 -25.46
C GLY A 211 -7.89 -0.80 -26.46
N GLN A 212 -6.57 -0.64 -26.61
CA GLN A 212 -5.82 -1.37 -27.63
C GLN A 212 -5.39 -2.75 -27.08
N SER A 213 -5.71 -3.81 -27.83
CA SER A 213 -5.51 -5.24 -27.48
C SER A 213 -4.04 -5.68 -27.33
N ASN A 214 -3.10 -4.76 -27.15
CA ASN A 214 -1.68 -5.06 -27.00
C ASN A 214 -1.02 -4.36 -25.81
N ASN A 215 -1.81 -3.69 -24.97
CA ASN A 215 -1.49 -3.49 -23.56
C ASN A 215 -1.37 -4.87 -22.91
N ARG A 216 -0.23 -5.17 -22.29
CA ARG A 216 -0.02 -6.44 -21.60
C ARG A 216 1.00 -6.28 -20.49
N TRP A 217 0.55 -6.06 -19.27
CA TRP A 217 1.43 -5.93 -18.11
C TRP A 217 0.81 -6.58 -16.88
N ALA A 218 1.62 -6.91 -15.88
CA ALA A 218 1.15 -7.52 -14.63
C ALA A 218 1.68 -6.75 -13.43
N VAL A 219 0.93 -6.72 -12.33
CA VAL A 219 1.44 -6.16 -11.07
C VAL A 219 2.23 -7.24 -10.33
N THR A 220 3.47 -6.95 -9.95
CA THR A 220 4.37 -7.89 -9.25
C THR A 220 4.76 -7.48 -7.84
N GLY A 221 4.46 -6.24 -7.45
CA GLY A 221 4.81 -5.77 -6.12
C GLY A 221 4.15 -4.44 -5.79
N LEU A 222 3.87 -4.29 -4.52
CA LEU A 222 3.38 -3.05 -3.92
C LEU A 222 4.23 -2.77 -2.71
N ASN A 223 4.67 -1.53 -2.58
CA ASN A 223 5.31 -1.05 -1.36
C ASN A 223 4.41 0.00 -0.73
N VAL A 224 4.38 0.01 0.60
CA VAL A 224 3.70 1.06 1.37
C VAL A 224 4.68 1.73 2.30
N TYR A 225 4.43 3.01 2.52
CA TYR A 225 5.14 3.84 3.45
C TYR A 225 4.34 3.94 4.75
N VAL A 226 5.03 3.86 5.89
CA VAL A 226 4.43 4.09 7.23
C VAL A 226 5.39 4.95 8.04
N VAL A 227 4.85 5.97 8.72
CA VAL A 227 5.60 6.80 9.66
C VAL A 227 5.22 6.40 11.09
N PRO A 228 6.15 5.76 11.84
CA PRO A 228 6.01 5.61 13.28
C PRO A 228 6.40 6.93 13.95
N GLU A 229 5.41 7.78 14.23
CA GLU A 229 5.61 8.99 15.03
C GLU A 229 5.27 8.70 16.50
N PRO A 230 6.24 8.68 17.43
CA PRO A 230 5.90 8.51 18.84
C PRO A 230 4.92 9.61 19.25
N SER A 231 3.77 9.22 19.78
CA SER A 231 2.69 10.14 20.09
C SER A 231 3.21 11.40 20.77
N SER A 232 2.69 12.55 20.37
CA SER A 232 2.96 13.85 21.01
C SER A 232 2.81 13.79 22.54
N TYR A 233 2.06 12.82 23.06
CA TYR A 233 1.98 12.47 24.48
C TYR A 233 3.30 12.07 25.12
N ALA A 234 4.17 11.29 24.46
CA ALA A 234 5.49 10.96 24.98
C ALA A 234 6.37 12.22 25.12
N LEU A 235 6.34 13.10 24.10
CA LEU A 235 7.00 14.40 24.16
C LEU A 235 6.43 15.25 25.30
N PHE A 236 5.11 15.32 25.43
CA PHE A 236 4.45 16.15 26.44
C PHE A 236 4.69 15.64 27.86
N ALA A 237 4.60 14.32 28.09
CA ALA A 237 4.93 13.67 29.35
C ALA A 237 6.40 13.91 29.72
N GLY A 238 7.29 13.85 28.73
CA GLY A 238 8.69 14.21 28.87
C GLY A 238 8.89 15.66 29.32
N LEU A 239 8.23 16.62 28.67
CA LEU A 239 8.27 18.04 29.03
C LEU A 239 7.67 18.32 30.43
N LEU A 240 6.59 17.63 30.81
CA LEU A 240 6.01 17.72 32.14
C LEU A 240 6.94 17.15 33.22
N GLY A 241 7.57 16.00 32.94
CA GLY A 241 8.61 15.44 33.81
C GLY A 241 9.78 16.40 34.00
N LEU A 242 10.25 17.01 32.91
CA LEU A 242 11.34 17.99 32.93
C LEU A 242 10.96 19.25 33.72
N SER A 243 9.75 19.78 33.51
CA SER A 243 9.27 20.97 34.21
C SER A 243 9.12 20.74 35.71
N TYR A 244 8.62 19.57 36.14
CA TYR A 244 8.58 19.19 37.55
C TYR A 244 9.98 19.12 38.19
N VAL A 245 10.96 18.53 37.50
CA VAL A 245 12.35 18.48 37.97
C VAL A 245 12.94 19.88 38.08
N MET A 246 12.65 20.77 37.13
CA MET A 246 13.12 22.15 37.15
C MET A 246 12.52 22.95 38.31
N VAL A 247 11.22 22.80 38.59
CA VAL A 247 10.55 23.46 39.74
C VAL A 247 11.14 22.97 41.06
N ARG A 248 11.28 21.65 41.23
CA ARG A 248 11.82 21.05 42.46
C ARG A 248 13.28 21.41 42.73
N ARG A 249 14.08 21.70 41.70
CA ARG A 249 15.46 22.17 41.87
C ARG A 249 15.58 23.63 42.31
N ARG A 250 14.52 24.43 42.14
CA ARG A 250 14.52 25.87 42.49
C ARG A 250 13.91 26.14 43.87
N SER A 251 13.06 25.25 44.38
CA SER A 251 12.51 25.26 45.74
C SER A 251 13.46 24.64 46.77
#